data_AF-A0A7C5XPM7-F1
#
_entry.id   AF-A0A7C5XPM7-F1
#
_cell.length_a   1.000
_cell.length_b   1.000
_cell.length_c   1.000
_cell.angle_alpha   90.00
_cell.angle_beta   90.00
_cell.angle_gamma   90.00
#
_symmetry.space_group_name_H-M   'P 1'
#
loop_
_entity.id
_entity.type
_entity.pdbx_description
1 polymer ?
#
loop_
_entity_poly.entity_id
_entity_poly.type
_entity_poly.pdbx_seq_one_letter_code
_entity_poly.pdbx_strand_id
1 'polypeptide(L)'
;MPIVGKIELKADKDVAAGAETSLSELFSYSERRKEFTLESDIERDKTKLRITVSKLESLETVADITKKKGEKTNIWMVMKIADFSKKVKAKEDIKKGDSLTVTVEAL
;
A
#
# COMPACT_ATOMS: atom_id res chain seq x y z
N MET A 1 14.71 5.17 5.59
CA MET A 1 14.46 3.86 4.97
C MET A 1 14.41 4.06 3.47
N PRO A 2 14.97 3.17 2.64
CA PRO A 2 14.90 3.34 1.18
C PRO A 2 13.45 3.19 0.70
N ILE A 3 13.01 4.15 -0.11
CA ILE A 3 11.72 4.09 -0.78
C ILE A 3 11.79 3.00 -1.86
N VAL A 4 10.86 2.05 -1.78
CA VAL A 4 10.65 1.00 -2.78
C VAL A 4 9.79 1.54 -3.92
N GLY A 5 8.82 2.38 -3.60
CA GLY A 5 8.05 3.12 -4.59
C GLY A 5 6.90 3.91 -3.98
N LYS A 6 6.29 4.75 -4.80
CA LYS A 6 5.17 5.62 -4.44
C LYS A 6 4.08 5.54 -5.50
N ILE A 7 2.83 5.51 -5.07
CA ILE A 7 1.67 5.50 -5.96
C ILE A 7 0.48 6.25 -5.35
N GLU A 8 -0.33 6.88 -6.18
CA GLU A 8 -1.58 7.52 -5.77
C GLU A 8 -2.78 6.62 -6.09
N LEU A 9 -3.55 6.29 -5.06
CA LEU A 9 -4.75 5.47 -5.14
C LEU A 9 -5.98 6.26 -4.70
N LYS A 10 -7.12 6.02 -5.36
CA LYS A 10 -8.39 6.65 -5.02
C LYS A 10 -9.16 5.79 -4.02
N ALA A 11 -9.60 6.40 -2.92
CA ALA A 11 -10.48 5.75 -1.97
C ALA A 11 -11.84 5.41 -2.61
N ASP A 12 -12.36 4.22 -2.37
CA ASP A 12 -13.65 3.76 -2.91
C ASP A 12 -14.81 3.88 -1.89
N LYS A 13 -14.50 4.27 -0.65
CA LYS A 13 -15.48 4.50 0.41
C LYS A 13 -15.05 5.62 1.35
N ASP A 14 -16.03 6.14 2.08
CA ASP A 14 -15.80 7.03 3.21
C ASP A 14 -15.31 6.23 4.43
N VAL A 15 -14.36 6.79 5.19
CA VAL A 15 -13.89 6.26 6.47
C VAL A 15 -13.72 7.42 7.43
N ALA A 16 -14.40 7.37 8.57
CA ALA A 16 -14.28 8.39 9.60
C ALA A 16 -12.94 8.26 10.35
N ALA A 17 -12.41 9.38 10.85
CA ALA A 17 -11.25 9.39 11.73
C ALA A 17 -11.46 8.46 12.94
N GLY A 18 -10.45 7.67 13.27
CA GLY A 18 -10.48 6.65 14.33
C GLY A 18 -11.15 5.33 13.95
N ALA A 19 -11.90 5.26 12.84
CA ALA A 19 -12.52 4.03 12.38
C ALA A 19 -11.51 3.07 11.75
N GLU A 20 -11.82 1.77 11.80
CA GLU A 20 -11.01 0.73 11.17
C GLU A 20 -11.44 0.48 9.72
N THR A 21 -10.44 0.28 8.86
CA THR A 21 -10.61 -0.18 7.47
C THR A 21 -9.48 -1.12 7.11
N SER A 22 -9.50 -1.70 5.92
CA SER A 22 -8.36 -2.39 5.33
C SER A 22 -8.04 -1.80 3.95
N LEU A 23 -6.88 -2.16 3.37
CA LEU A 23 -6.56 -1.79 1.99
C LEU A 23 -7.53 -2.42 0.99
N SER A 24 -8.00 -3.65 1.25
CA SER A 24 -8.97 -4.34 0.39
C SER A 24 -10.36 -3.69 0.40
N GLU A 25 -10.75 -3.07 1.51
CA GLU A 25 -12.02 -2.36 1.63
C GLU A 25 -11.93 -0.90 1.16
N LEU A 26 -10.77 -0.26 1.34
CA LEU A 26 -10.59 1.16 1.00
C LEU A 26 -10.28 1.36 -0.49
N PHE A 27 -9.53 0.46 -1.10
CA PHE A 27 -9.12 0.57 -2.50
C PHE A 27 -9.73 -0.56 -3.34
N SER A 28 -10.37 -0.18 -4.44
CA SER A 28 -10.93 -1.13 -5.39
C SER A 28 -9.83 -2.05 -5.98
N TYR A 29 -10.24 -3.16 -6.59
CA TYR A 29 -9.28 -4.08 -7.21
C TYR A 29 -8.49 -3.41 -8.36
N SER A 30 -9.12 -2.53 -9.14
CA SER A 30 -8.44 -1.80 -10.22
C SER A 30 -7.41 -0.81 -9.69
N GLU A 31 -7.72 -0.08 -8.61
CA GLU A 31 -6.78 0.83 -7.97
C GLU A 31 -5.54 0.09 -7.46
N ARG A 32 -5.72 -1.05 -6.79
CA ARG A 32 -4.60 -1.85 -6.26
C ARG A 32 -3.66 -2.43 -7.33
N ARG A 33 -4.09 -2.47 -8.59
CA ARG A 33 -3.30 -2.93 -9.75
C ARG A 33 -2.64 -1.81 -10.55
N LYS A 34 -2.85 -0.54 -10.18
CA LYS A 34 -2.15 0.57 -10.82
C LYS A 34 -0.64 0.37 -10.68
N GLU A 35 0.06 0.64 -11.78
CA GLU A 35 1.49 0.37 -11.85
C GLU A 35 2.32 1.54 -11.31
N PHE A 36 3.45 1.21 -10.69
CA PHE A 36 4.52 2.13 -10.38
C PHE A 36 5.87 1.48 -10.67
N THR A 37 6.91 2.29 -10.80
CA THR A 37 8.28 1.82 -11.02
C THR A 37 8.98 1.66 -9.67
N LEU A 38 9.66 0.53 -9.49
CA LEU A 38 10.46 0.28 -8.29
C LEU A 38 11.69 1.18 -8.24
N GLU A 39 11.91 1.80 -7.08
CA GLU A 39 13.07 2.65 -6.80
C GLU A 39 14.23 1.87 -6.13
N SER A 40 13.94 0.66 -5.64
CA SER A 40 14.91 -0.27 -5.07
C SER A 40 14.59 -1.72 -5.42
N ASP A 41 15.58 -2.60 -5.26
CA ASP A 41 15.37 -4.04 -5.32
C ASP A 41 14.47 -4.50 -4.15
N ILE A 42 13.66 -5.51 -4.39
CA ILE A 42 12.91 -6.25 -3.36
C ILE A 42 13.07 -7.74 -3.61
N GLU A 43 13.13 -8.53 -2.53
CA GLU A 43 13.24 -9.98 -2.58
C GLU A 43 12.10 -10.62 -1.80
N ARG A 44 11.42 -11.56 -2.45
CA ARG A 44 10.29 -12.31 -1.88
C ARG A 44 10.68 -12.94 -0.55
N ASP A 45 9.80 -12.81 0.43
CA ASP A 45 9.93 -13.37 1.78
C ASP A 45 11.14 -12.87 2.60
N LYS A 46 11.99 -11.99 2.05
CA LYS A 46 13.17 -11.43 2.73
C LYS A 46 13.05 -9.94 3.00
N THR A 47 12.54 -9.18 2.03
CA THR A 47 12.39 -7.72 2.20
C THR A 47 11.15 -7.44 3.05
N LYS A 48 11.36 -6.95 4.28
CA LYS A 48 10.29 -6.38 5.09
C LYS A 48 9.89 -5.04 4.53
N LEU A 49 8.60 -4.77 4.49
CA LEU A 49 8.03 -3.57 3.90
C LEU A 49 7.16 -2.84 4.91
N ARG A 50 7.28 -1.52 4.94
CA ARG A 50 6.33 -0.62 5.57
C ARG A 50 5.49 0.05 4.49
N ILE A 51 4.18 -0.08 4.62
CA ILE A 51 3.20 0.53 3.73
C ILE A 51 2.57 1.69 4.49
N THR A 52 2.84 2.90 4.00
CA THR A 52 2.29 4.14 4.55
C THR A 52 1.25 4.67 3.58
N VAL A 53 -0.01 4.72 4.01
CA VAL A 53 -1.08 5.37 3.26
C VAL A 53 -1.40 6.69 3.95
N SER A 54 -1.45 7.78 3.20
CA SER A 54 -1.86 9.09 3.75
C SER A 54 -3.20 8.97 4.47
N LYS A 55 -3.33 9.60 5.64
CA LYS A 55 -4.50 9.53 6.53
C LYS A 55 -4.75 8.18 7.22
N LEU A 56 -3.92 7.15 7.01
CA LEU A 56 -3.98 5.90 7.77
C LEU A 56 -2.76 5.69 8.66
N GLU A 57 -2.90 4.78 9.62
CA GLU A 57 -1.75 4.13 10.24
C GLU A 57 -0.97 3.31 9.20
N SER A 58 0.36 3.25 9.39
CA SER A 58 1.21 2.40 8.56
C SER A 58 1.02 0.94 8.96
N LEU A 59 1.16 0.04 8.00
CA LEU A 59 1.17 -1.39 8.23
C LEU A 59 2.49 -1.99 7.76
N GLU A 60 2.88 -3.10 8.38
CA GLU A 60 4.08 -3.86 8.00
C GLU A 60 3.70 -5.20 7.36
N THR A 61 4.48 -5.57 6.36
CA THR A 61 4.34 -6.79 5.55
C THR A 61 5.72 -7.28 5.10
N VAL A 62 5.75 -8.37 4.34
CA VAL A 62 6.94 -8.89 3.67
C VAL A 62 6.63 -8.96 2.18
N ALA A 63 7.62 -8.64 1.34
CA ALA A 63 7.46 -8.68 -0.10
C ALA A 63 6.98 -10.08 -0.58
N ASP A 64 5.95 -10.11 -1.42
CA ASP A 64 5.47 -11.36 -2.05
C ASP A 64 6.10 -11.63 -3.41
N ILE A 65 7.00 -10.76 -3.85
CA ILE A 65 7.68 -10.85 -5.14
C ILE A 65 9.14 -10.41 -5.06
N THR A 66 9.97 -11.01 -5.92
CA THR A 66 11.34 -10.55 -6.18
C THR A 66 11.36 -9.72 -7.45
N LYS A 67 11.84 -8.47 -7.36
CA LYS A 67 12.01 -7.55 -8.49
C LYS A 67 13.21 -6.64 -8.29
N LYS A 68 13.75 -6.15 -9.39
CA LYS A 68 14.86 -5.21 -9.46
C LYS A 68 14.39 -3.77 -9.59
N LYS A 69 15.21 -2.85 -9.12
CA LYS A 69 15.06 -1.41 -9.34
C LYS A 69 14.83 -1.12 -10.83
N GLY A 70 13.88 -0.25 -11.13
CA GLY A 70 13.49 0.13 -12.48
C GLY A 70 12.40 -0.75 -13.10
N GLU A 71 12.07 -1.89 -12.51
CA GLU A 71 10.94 -2.69 -12.97
C GLU A 71 9.59 -2.09 -12.57
N LYS A 72 8.58 -2.28 -13.42
CA LYS A 72 7.19 -1.97 -13.08
C LYS A 72 6.59 -3.04 -12.17
N THR A 73 5.75 -2.61 -11.25
CA THR A 73 4.97 -3.47 -10.35
C THR A 73 3.70 -2.74 -9.91
N ASN A 74 2.91 -3.36 -9.02
CA ASN A 74 1.77 -2.74 -8.36
C ASN A 74 1.67 -3.23 -6.91
N ILE A 75 0.86 -2.57 -6.09
CA ILE A 75 0.79 -2.90 -4.65
C ILE A 75 0.23 -4.32 -4.43
N TRP A 76 -0.68 -4.77 -5.31
CA TRP A 76 -1.26 -6.11 -5.29
C TRP A 76 -0.21 -7.22 -5.43
N MET A 77 0.84 -7.00 -6.22
CA MET A 77 1.93 -7.96 -6.40
C MET A 77 3.04 -7.83 -5.34
N VAL A 78 3.21 -6.64 -4.76
CA VAL A 78 4.27 -6.38 -3.78
C VAL A 78 3.91 -6.94 -2.41
N MET A 79 2.64 -6.86 -2.00
CA MET A 79 2.18 -7.30 -0.68
C MET A 79 1.55 -8.69 -0.72
N LYS A 80 1.65 -9.44 0.38
CA LYS A 80 0.90 -10.69 0.52
C LYS A 80 -0.61 -10.43 0.52
N ILE A 81 -1.36 -11.30 -0.15
CA ILE A 81 -2.82 -11.19 -0.25
C ILE A 81 -3.52 -11.09 1.13
N ALA A 82 -3.04 -11.84 2.12
CA ALA A 82 -3.60 -11.83 3.47
C ALA A 82 -3.46 -10.46 4.16
N ASP A 83 -2.42 -9.70 3.82
CA ASP A 83 -2.12 -8.42 4.46
C ASP A 83 -3.02 -7.29 3.96
N PHE A 84 -3.66 -7.45 2.81
CA PHE A 84 -4.66 -6.49 2.33
C PHE A 84 -5.89 -6.39 3.23
N SER A 85 -6.19 -7.44 3.99
CA SER A 85 -7.33 -7.51 4.90
C SER A 85 -6.97 -7.14 6.35
N LYS A 86 -5.70 -6.81 6.63
CA LYS A 86 -5.31 -6.28 7.94
C LYS A 86 -6.07 -4.99 8.22
N LYS A 87 -6.64 -4.91 9.43
CA LYS A 87 -7.34 -3.71 9.89
C LYS A 87 -6.32 -2.66 10.30
N VAL A 88 -6.56 -1.43 9.86
CA VAL A 88 -5.78 -0.23 10.17
C VAL A 88 -6.73 0.91 10.50
N LYS A 89 -6.34 1.79 11.42
CA LYS A 89 -7.15 2.93 11.79
C LYS A 89 -6.88 4.13 10.87
N ALA A 90 -7.94 4.86 10.58
CA ALA A 90 -7.83 6.17 9.96
C ALA A 90 -7.38 7.21 10.99
N LYS A 91 -6.36 7.99 10.67
CA LYS A 91 -5.88 9.13 11.47
C LYS A 91 -6.72 10.38 11.22
N GLU A 92 -7.31 10.48 10.03
CA GLU A 92 -8.13 11.60 9.57
C GLU A 92 -9.32 11.05 8.78
N ASP A 93 -10.34 11.88 8.54
CA ASP A 93 -11.45 11.53 7.66
C ASP A 93 -10.98 11.31 6.22
N ILE A 94 -11.41 10.20 5.63
CA ILE A 94 -11.20 9.85 4.23
C ILE A 94 -12.56 9.88 3.53
N LYS A 95 -12.61 10.57 2.39
CA LYS A 95 -13.79 10.58 1.52
C LYS A 95 -13.60 9.69 0.31
N LYS A 96 -14.68 9.07 -0.16
CA LYS A 96 -14.70 8.37 -1.44
C LYS A 96 -14.24 9.34 -2.53
N GLY A 97 -13.28 8.91 -3.32
CA GLY A 97 -12.64 9.71 -4.37
C GLY A 97 -11.38 10.47 -3.94
N ASP A 98 -11.07 10.54 -2.64
CA ASP A 98 -9.82 11.11 -2.15
C ASP A 98 -8.62 10.41 -2.81
N SER A 99 -7.66 11.19 -3.31
CA SER A 99 -6.37 10.67 -3.76
C SER A 99 -5.47 10.49 -2.55
N LEU A 100 -5.16 9.23 -2.22
CA LEU A 100 -4.31 8.86 -1.11
C LEU A 100 -2.95 8.41 -1.64
N THR A 101 -1.90 9.04 -1.13
CA THR A 101 -0.53 8.61 -1.40
C THR A 101 -0.24 7.33 -0.63
N VAL A 102 0.19 6.30 -1.34
CA VAL A 102 0.75 5.07 -0.79
C VAL A 102 2.26 5.09 -1.03
N THR A 103 3.03 5.06 0.04
CA THR A 103 4.49 4.93 0.02
C THR A 103 4.87 3.54 0.54
N VAL A 104 5.68 2.83 -0.22
CA VAL A 104 6.27 1.55 0.16
C VAL A 104 7.74 1.79 0.52
N GLU A 105 8.14 1.43 1.73
CA GLU A 105 9.51 1.55 2.22
C GLU A 105 10.04 0.16 2.60
N ALA A 106 11.32 -0.14 2.32
CA ALA A 106 11.95 -1.33 2.85
C ALA A 106 12.52 -1.05 4.25
N LEU A 107 12.26 -1.98 5.18
CA LEU A 107 12.69 -1.93 6.59
C LEU A 107 14.06 -2.57 6.80
#